data_AF-A0A936H9X8-F1
#
_entry.id   AF-A0A936H9X8-F1
#
_cell.length_a   1.000
_cell.length_b   1.000
_cell.length_c   1.000
_cell.angle_alpha   90.00
_cell.angle_beta   90.00
_cell.angle_gamma   90.00
#
_symmetry.space_group_name_H-M   'P 1'
#
loop_
_entity.id
_entity.type
_entity.pdbx_description
1 polymer ?
#
loop_
_entity_poly.entity_id
_entity_poly.type
_entity_poly.pdbx_seq_one_letter_code
_entity_poly.pdbx_strand_id
1 'polypeptide(L)'
;MLSAPGTPPPALEGEAKKDPAQEAAQQTEEKLDKIEPPRVETFQPKKLGEVAAKFGIAAAKLKAAEDELTRLYAEKLQRDSRISDLEKLKAKIEQPVDCWCCFPDSAYAPGDTADAAEIPGFWNDEPTPRETTMGIRFDPEFRVPERQVSYYERKINLIPAGLPTGQLRHALTMSGPALFLAVALEPGALRWKPCWRYGTITAKNGDSCDVDLEAETARLLSNEKEMALDGDADLTLADVPIWYPPCNGAVFQIGDEVLLWFDGWTRAKPKVIGFRREPKPCPQGRQSWRDI
;
A
#
# COMPACT_ATOMS: atom_id res chain seq x y z
N MET A 1 -2.78 -120.41 -112.84
CA MET A 1 -2.43 -121.35 -111.77
C MET A 1 -1.31 -120.75 -110.93
N LEU A 2 -1.56 -120.49 -109.65
CA LEU A 2 -0.67 -120.59 -108.47
C LEU A 2 -1.35 -119.83 -107.30
N SER A 3 -1.31 -120.43 -106.11
CA SER A 3 -2.21 -120.23 -104.95
C SER A 3 -1.82 -119.08 -103.99
N ALA A 4 -2.80 -118.64 -103.19
CA ALA A 4 -2.72 -117.59 -102.15
C ALA A 4 -1.90 -117.96 -100.90
N PRO A 5 -1.42 -116.95 -100.14
CA PRO A 5 -1.77 -116.79 -98.71
C PRO A 5 -1.91 -115.28 -98.31
N GLY A 6 -2.58 -114.81 -97.26
CA GLY A 6 -3.36 -115.36 -96.13
C GLY A 6 -3.74 -114.18 -95.20
N THR A 7 -4.88 -114.26 -94.52
CA THR A 7 -5.48 -113.21 -93.66
C THR A 7 -4.79 -113.10 -92.29
N PRO A 8 -4.45 -111.89 -91.80
CA PRO A 8 -4.13 -111.66 -90.39
C PRO A 8 -5.39 -111.41 -89.51
N PRO A 9 -5.29 -111.58 -88.18
CA PRO A 9 -6.41 -111.97 -87.29
C PRO A 9 -7.25 -110.80 -86.73
N PRO A 10 -8.45 -111.07 -86.15
CA PRO A 10 -9.39 -110.03 -85.71
C PRO A 10 -9.14 -109.51 -84.28
N ALA A 11 -9.28 -108.17 -84.18
CA ALA A 11 -9.61 -107.28 -83.06
C ALA A 11 -9.04 -107.48 -81.63
N LEU A 12 -8.52 -106.39 -81.07
CA LEU A 12 -8.67 -106.06 -79.65
C LEU A 12 -9.36 -104.70 -79.53
N GLU A 13 -10.68 -104.74 -79.36
CA GLU A 13 -11.41 -103.69 -78.65
C GLU A 13 -10.95 -103.73 -77.19
N GLY A 14 -10.39 -102.63 -76.72
CA GLY A 14 -9.98 -102.44 -75.34
C GLY A 14 -9.72 -100.97 -75.09
N GLU A 15 -10.61 -100.33 -74.35
CA GLU A 15 -10.45 -98.96 -73.85
C GLU A 15 -9.07 -98.81 -73.22
N ALA A 16 -8.25 -97.89 -73.75
CA ALA A 16 -7.05 -97.46 -73.08
C ALA A 16 -7.48 -96.75 -71.79
N LYS A 17 -7.53 -97.51 -70.68
CA LYS A 17 -7.69 -96.95 -69.33
C LYS A 17 -6.62 -95.88 -69.16
N LYS A 18 -7.04 -94.65 -68.89
CA LYS A 18 -6.14 -93.60 -68.41
C LYS A 18 -5.40 -94.12 -67.19
N ASP A 19 -4.10 -93.91 -67.19
CA ASP A 19 -3.20 -94.36 -66.13
C ASP A 19 -3.61 -93.67 -64.80
N PRO A 20 -4.05 -94.41 -63.76
CA PRO A 20 -4.58 -93.81 -62.54
C PRO A 20 -3.54 -92.96 -61.79
N ALA A 21 -2.24 -93.10 -62.11
CA ALA A 21 -1.19 -92.23 -61.58
C ALA A 21 -1.21 -90.82 -62.19
N GLN A 22 -1.62 -90.66 -63.45
CA GLN A 22 -1.68 -89.35 -64.12
C GLN A 22 -2.90 -88.53 -63.70
N GLU A 23 -4.05 -89.18 -63.45
CA GLU A 23 -5.22 -88.49 -62.91
C GLU A 23 -5.02 -88.08 -61.44
N ALA A 24 -4.31 -88.90 -60.65
CA ALA A 24 -3.93 -88.53 -59.28
C ALA A 24 -2.93 -87.37 -59.26
N ALA A 25 -1.97 -87.31 -60.19
CA ALA A 25 -1.03 -86.20 -60.31
C ALA A 25 -1.73 -84.89 -60.71
N GLN A 26 -2.62 -84.93 -61.71
CA GLN A 26 -3.38 -83.74 -62.14
C GLN A 26 -4.34 -83.23 -61.05
N GLN A 27 -5.01 -84.12 -60.31
CA GLN A 27 -5.85 -83.71 -59.18
C GLN A 27 -5.05 -83.16 -57.98
N THR A 28 -3.76 -83.47 -57.90
CA THR A 28 -2.87 -82.93 -56.84
C THR A 28 -2.33 -81.56 -57.23
N GLU A 29 -1.99 -81.34 -58.51
CA GLU A 29 -1.59 -80.05 -59.05
C GLU A 29 -2.75 -79.02 -59.04
N GLU A 30 -3.98 -79.42 -59.40
CA GLU A 30 -5.16 -78.54 -59.33
C GLU A 30 -5.53 -78.11 -57.90
N LYS A 31 -5.09 -78.86 -56.88
CA LYS A 31 -5.28 -78.49 -55.47
C LYS A 31 -4.17 -77.57 -54.94
N LEU A 32 -3.01 -77.52 -55.58
CA LEU A 32 -1.88 -76.68 -55.19
C LEU A 32 -2.00 -75.24 -55.71
N ASP A 33 -2.67 -75.02 -56.84
CA ASP A 33 -2.82 -73.68 -57.46
C ASP A 33 -3.96 -72.82 -56.87
N LYS A 34 -4.63 -73.27 -55.80
CA LYS A 34 -5.76 -72.55 -55.19
C LYS A 34 -5.47 -72.05 -53.77
N ILE A 35 -4.35 -71.37 -53.60
CA ILE A 35 -4.10 -70.54 -52.41
C ILE A 35 -4.01 -69.09 -52.87
N GLU A 36 -5.15 -68.39 -52.83
CA GLU A 36 -5.16 -66.93 -52.96
C GLU A 36 -4.50 -66.32 -51.72
N PRO A 37 -3.54 -65.39 -51.86
CA PRO A 37 -2.89 -64.76 -50.71
C PRO A 37 -3.93 -64.00 -49.88
N PRO A 38 -3.86 -64.05 -48.54
CA PRO A 38 -4.84 -63.41 -47.69
C PRO A 38 -4.84 -61.90 -47.94
N ARG A 39 -5.91 -61.38 -48.56
CA ARG A 39 -6.17 -59.94 -48.58
C ARG A 39 -6.49 -59.51 -47.16
N VAL A 40 -5.55 -58.82 -46.52
CA VAL A 40 -5.84 -58.06 -45.31
C VAL A 40 -6.87 -57.01 -45.70
N GLU A 41 -8.10 -57.14 -45.21
CA GLU A 41 -9.07 -56.06 -45.30
C GLU A 41 -8.41 -54.83 -44.66
N THR A 42 -8.04 -53.84 -45.49
CA THR A 42 -7.64 -52.54 -44.96
C THR A 42 -8.85 -52.00 -44.24
N PHE A 43 -8.86 -52.13 -42.91
CA PHE A 43 -9.80 -51.47 -42.02
C PHE A 43 -9.55 -49.97 -42.15
N GLN A 44 -10.17 -49.33 -43.14
CA GLN A 44 -10.32 -47.90 -43.20
C GLN A 44 -11.68 -47.56 -42.59
N PRO A 45 -11.74 -47.01 -41.37
CA PRO A 45 -13.01 -46.57 -40.81
C PRO A 45 -13.61 -45.49 -41.71
N LYS A 46 -14.82 -45.71 -42.24
CA LYS A 46 -15.54 -44.77 -43.13
C LYS A 46 -15.69 -43.34 -42.56
N LYS A 47 -15.42 -43.13 -41.26
CA LYS A 47 -15.60 -41.86 -40.55
C LYS A 47 -14.33 -41.33 -39.87
N LEU A 48 -13.15 -41.86 -40.19
CA LEU A 48 -11.89 -41.41 -39.58
C LEU A 48 -11.66 -39.91 -39.82
N GLY A 49 -12.02 -39.39 -40.99
CA GLY A 49 -11.96 -37.97 -41.31
C GLY A 49 -12.89 -37.09 -40.47
N GLU A 50 -14.11 -37.56 -40.15
CA GLU A 50 -15.03 -36.83 -39.26
C GLU A 50 -14.55 -36.80 -37.82
N VAL A 51 -13.97 -37.92 -37.34
CA VAL A 51 -13.37 -38.01 -36.00
C VAL A 51 -12.14 -37.13 -35.90
N ALA A 52 -11.27 -37.13 -36.92
CA ALA A 52 -10.10 -36.25 -37.01
C ALA A 52 -10.51 -34.77 -37.06
N ALA A 53 -11.57 -34.41 -37.80
CA ALA A 53 -12.10 -33.05 -37.84
C ALA A 53 -12.67 -32.60 -36.49
N LYS A 54 -13.45 -33.46 -35.82
CA LYS A 54 -13.97 -33.18 -34.46
C LYS A 54 -12.85 -33.06 -33.43
N PHE A 55 -11.82 -33.90 -33.54
CA PHE A 55 -10.62 -33.80 -32.71
C PHE A 55 -9.86 -32.50 -32.96
N GLY A 56 -9.71 -32.08 -34.23
CA GLY A 56 -9.10 -30.79 -34.58
C GLY A 56 -9.86 -29.58 -34.01
N ILE A 57 -11.19 -29.60 -34.05
CA ILE A 57 -12.03 -28.57 -33.41
C ILE A 57 -11.87 -28.58 -31.89
N ALA A 58 -11.84 -29.75 -31.26
CA ALA A 58 -11.64 -29.88 -29.82
C ALA A 58 -10.24 -29.41 -29.40
N ALA A 59 -9.20 -29.76 -30.15
CA ALA A 59 -7.82 -29.33 -29.92
C ALA A 59 -7.67 -27.81 -30.11
N ALA A 60 -8.32 -27.21 -31.11
CA ALA A 60 -8.32 -25.76 -31.30
C ALA A 60 -9.04 -25.03 -30.15
N LYS A 61 -10.16 -25.57 -29.65
CA LYS A 61 -10.85 -25.04 -28.47
C LYS A 61 -10.01 -25.17 -27.20
N LEU A 62 -9.30 -26.28 -27.03
CA LEU A 62 -8.39 -26.49 -25.90
C LEU A 62 -7.25 -25.48 -25.93
N LYS A 63 -6.59 -25.30 -27.08
CA LYS A 63 -5.54 -24.29 -27.24
C LYS A 63 -6.04 -22.87 -26.96
N ALA A 64 -7.20 -22.50 -27.50
CA ALA A 64 -7.80 -21.19 -27.22
C ALA A 64 -8.13 -21.01 -25.73
N ALA A 65 -8.57 -22.07 -25.05
CA ALA A 65 -8.79 -22.05 -23.61
C ALA A 65 -7.47 -21.89 -22.83
N GLU A 66 -6.39 -22.57 -23.23
CA GLU A 66 -5.05 -22.43 -22.63
C GLU A 66 -4.46 -21.03 -22.82
N ASP A 67 -4.60 -20.44 -24.01
CA ASP A 67 -4.17 -19.07 -24.31
C ASP A 67 -4.95 -18.06 -23.44
N GLU A 68 -6.26 -18.26 -23.29
CA GLU A 68 -7.11 -17.46 -22.40
C GLU A 68 -6.72 -17.62 -20.93
N LEU A 69 -6.44 -18.85 -20.48
CA LEU A 69 -5.99 -19.14 -19.13
C LEU A 69 -4.65 -18.45 -18.83
N THR A 70 -3.75 -18.43 -19.81
CA THR A 70 -2.46 -17.74 -19.74
C THR A 70 -2.65 -16.22 -19.63
N ARG A 71 -3.57 -15.64 -20.42
CA ARG A 71 -3.95 -14.22 -20.30
C ARG A 71 -4.49 -13.90 -18.92
N LEU A 72 -5.43 -14.70 -18.42
CA LEU A 72 -6.03 -14.51 -17.09
C LEU A 72 -4.99 -14.62 -15.97
N TYR A 73 -4.03 -15.53 -16.08
CA TYR A 73 -2.93 -15.62 -15.12
C TYR A 73 -2.03 -14.37 -15.15
N ALA A 74 -1.72 -13.84 -16.33
CA ALA A 74 -0.95 -12.61 -16.45
C ALA A 74 -1.68 -11.41 -15.83
N GLU A 75 -2.99 -11.27 -16.08
CA GLU A 75 -3.80 -10.23 -15.44
C GLU A 75 -3.88 -10.40 -13.92
N LYS A 76 -4.03 -11.63 -13.43
CA LYS A 76 -4.05 -11.92 -11.99
C LYS A 76 -2.73 -11.48 -11.35
N LEU A 77 -1.59 -11.81 -11.95
CA LEU A 77 -0.28 -11.40 -11.44
C LEU A 77 -0.14 -9.87 -11.33
N GLN A 78 -0.65 -9.13 -12.32
CA GLN A 78 -0.66 -7.67 -12.28
C GLN A 78 -1.58 -7.12 -11.17
N ARG A 79 -2.76 -7.74 -10.95
CA ARG A 79 -3.67 -7.38 -9.87
C ARG A 79 -3.04 -7.65 -8.51
N ASP A 80 -2.42 -8.82 -8.33
CA ASP A 80 -1.75 -9.21 -7.08
C ASP A 80 -0.60 -8.25 -6.74
N SER A 81 0.19 -7.83 -7.74
CA SER A 81 1.23 -6.79 -7.55
C SER A 81 0.63 -5.47 -7.06
N ARG A 82 -0.45 -4.99 -7.69
CA ARG A 82 -1.12 -3.74 -7.29
C ARG A 82 -1.71 -3.85 -5.88
N ILE A 83 -2.30 -5.00 -5.54
CA ILE A 83 -2.85 -5.25 -4.20
C ILE A 83 -1.72 -5.18 -3.17
N SER A 84 -0.59 -5.86 -3.41
CA SER A 84 0.59 -5.80 -2.55
C SER A 84 1.08 -4.35 -2.35
N ASP A 85 1.11 -3.55 -3.41
CA ASP A 85 1.56 -2.15 -3.31
C ASP A 85 0.55 -1.29 -2.52
N LEU A 86 -0.76 -1.51 -2.72
CA LEU A 86 -1.81 -0.86 -1.94
C LEU A 86 -1.79 -1.28 -0.47
N GLU A 87 -1.52 -2.54 -0.17
CA GLU A 87 -1.38 -3.05 1.20
C GLU A 87 -0.18 -2.40 1.91
N LYS A 88 0.95 -2.23 1.22
CA LYS A 88 2.10 -1.49 1.76
C LYS A 88 1.77 -0.03 2.04
N LEU A 89 1.07 0.64 1.12
CA LEU A 89 0.63 2.03 1.31
C LEU A 89 -0.35 2.15 2.48
N LYS A 90 -1.32 1.24 2.57
CA LYS A 90 -2.27 1.19 3.67
C LYS A 90 -1.56 1.00 5.00
N ALA A 91 -0.67 0.02 5.09
CA ALA A 91 0.10 -0.24 6.30
C ALA A 91 0.96 0.97 6.72
N LYS A 92 1.49 1.74 5.75
CA LYS A 92 2.20 2.99 6.04
C LYS A 92 1.27 4.06 6.63
N ILE A 93 0.08 4.22 6.08
CA ILE A 93 -0.89 5.26 6.50
C ILE A 93 -1.52 4.93 7.86
N GLU A 94 -1.75 3.64 8.15
CA GLU A 94 -2.37 3.19 9.42
C GLU A 94 -1.39 3.16 10.60
N GLN A 95 -0.09 3.41 10.37
CA GLN A 95 0.87 3.50 11.48
C GLN A 95 0.50 4.67 12.40
N PRO A 96 0.54 4.45 13.74
CA PRO A 96 0.35 5.55 14.68
C PRO A 96 1.43 6.60 14.45
N VAL A 97 0.98 7.85 14.37
CA VAL A 97 1.86 9.01 14.22
C VAL A 97 1.92 9.71 15.56
N ASP A 98 3.11 9.74 16.15
CA ASP A 98 3.37 10.63 17.28
C ASP A 98 3.43 12.06 16.73
N CYS A 99 2.34 12.78 16.93
CA CYS A 99 2.20 14.17 16.55
C CYS A 99 2.39 15.06 17.78
N TRP A 100 2.90 16.26 17.53
CA TRP A 100 3.08 17.25 18.57
C TRP A 100 1.70 17.83 18.97
N CYS A 101 1.23 17.47 20.17
CA CYS A 101 -0.08 17.89 20.65
C CYS A 101 0.02 18.44 22.08
N CYS A 102 -0.59 19.60 22.30
CA CYS A 102 -1.11 19.89 23.63
C CYS A 102 -2.20 18.84 23.87
N PHE A 103 -1.94 17.80 24.67
CA PHE A 103 -2.89 16.70 24.85
C PHE A 103 -4.31 17.27 25.03
N PRO A 104 -5.24 16.97 24.12
CA PRO A 104 -6.63 17.24 24.36
C PRO A 104 -7.05 16.24 25.42
N ASP A 105 -7.47 16.76 26.57
CA ASP A 105 -8.18 16.02 27.59
C ASP A 105 -9.36 15.21 26.98
N SER A 106 -9.97 15.74 25.92
CA SER A 106 -10.88 14.99 25.06
C SER A 106 -10.11 14.05 24.14
N ALA A 107 -10.12 12.76 24.44
CA ALA A 107 -9.73 11.73 23.48
C ALA A 107 -10.46 11.97 22.16
N TYR A 108 -9.73 12.30 21.10
CA TYR A 108 -10.29 12.29 19.75
C TYR A 108 -10.85 10.89 19.49
N ALA A 109 -12.14 10.81 19.19
CA ALA A 109 -12.71 9.55 18.73
C ALA A 109 -12.16 9.25 17.32
N PRO A 110 -12.05 7.96 16.93
CA PRO A 110 -11.73 7.61 15.56
C PRO A 110 -12.71 8.31 14.59
N GLY A 111 -12.17 9.17 13.73
CA GLY A 111 -12.95 9.98 12.77
C GLY A 111 -13.13 11.46 13.16
N ASP A 112 -12.70 11.89 14.36
CA ASP A 112 -12.73 13.30 14.73
C ASP A 112 -11.74 14.13 13.89
N THR A 113 -12.15 15.36 13.59
CA THR A 113 -11.30 16.36 12.93
C THR A 113 -10.64 17.27 13.96
N ALA A 114 -9.35 17.48 13.82
CA ALA A 114 -8.56 18.44 14.59
C ALA A 114 -8.02 19.53 13.67
N ASP A 115 -8.00 20.76 14.15
CA ASP A 115 -7.28 21.81 13.45
C ASP A 115 -5.78 21.74 13.76
N ALA A 116 -4.98 22.21 12.81
CA ALA A 116 -3.53 22.31 12.96
C ALA A 116 -3.08 23.78 12.98
N ALA A 117 -2.00 24.04 13.74
CA ALA A 117 -1.30 25.32 13.80
C ALA A 117 -0.34 25.56 12.62
N GLU A 118 -0.32 24.64 11.64
CA GLU A 118 0.61 24.64 10.52
C GLU A 118 0.18 25.59 9.38
N ILE A 119 1.17 26.06 8.62
CA ILE A 119 0.92 26.91 7.46
C ILE A 119 0.35 26.07 6.31
N PRO A 120 -0.79 26.48 5.70
CA PRO A 120 -1.40 25.79 4.58
C PRO A 120 -0.45 25.46 3.44
N GLY A 121 -0.62 24.29 2.83
CA GLY A 121 0.00 23.98 1.53
C GLY A 121 1.11 22.94 1.56
N PHE A 122 1.64 22.59 2.75
CA PHE A 122 2.82 21.73 2.84
C PHE A 122 2.74 20.82 4.07
N TRP A 123 3.01 19.53 3.86
CA TRP A 123 3.05 18.48 4.87
C TRP A 123 4.46 17.88 4.90
N ASN A 124 5.13 17.96 6.05
CA ASN A 124 6.40 17.27 6.26
C ASN A 124 6.16 15.96 7.03
N ASP A 125 6.38 14.82 6.38
CA ASP A 125 6.24 13.48 6.97
C ASP A 125 7.53 13.01 7.68
N GLU A 126 8.62 13.79 7.65
CA GLU A 126 9.89 13.37 8.25
C GLU A 126 9.83 13.40 9.78
N PRO A 127 10.01 12.23 10.45
CA PRO A 127 10.03 12.18 11.90
C PRO A 127 11.40 12.59 12.46
N THR A 128 11.39 13.28 13.59
CA THR A 128 12.59 13.62 14.37
C THR A 128 12.65 12.74 15.62
N PRO A 129 13.76 12.03 15.90
CA PRO A 129 13.90 11.28 17.14
C PRO A 129 13.95 12.24 18.32
N ARG A 130 13.18 11.94 19.36
CA ARG A 130 13.10 12.70 20.61
C ARG A 130 13.19 11.78 21.80
N GLU A 131 13.81 12.29 22.85
CA GLU A 131 13.80 11.70 24.18
C GLU A 131 13.18 12.72 25.13
N THR A 132 12.18 12.30 25.90
CA THR A 132 11.61 13.13 26.96
C THR A 132 11.36 12.30 28.21
N THR A 133 11.27 12.97 29.35
CA THR A 133 10.88 12.33 30.60
C THR A 133 9.37 12.47 30.75
N MET A 134 8.67 11.35 30.54
CA MET A 134 7.21 11.22 30.60
C MET A 134 6.77 10.63 31.93
N GLY A 135 5.68 11.15 32.49
CA GLY A 135 5.06 10.65 33.72
C GLY A 135 3.74 11.34 34.00
N ILE A 136 2.80 10.69 34.70
CA ILE A 136 1.58 11.37 35.15
C ILE A 136 2.01 12.37 36.24
N ARG A 137 2.22 13.63 35.86
CA ARG A 137 2.59 14.72 36.79
C ARG A 137 1.46 15.10 37.77
N PHE A 138 0.38 14.34 37.80
CA PHE A 138 -0.69 14.40 38.79
C PHE A 138 -0.86 13.04 39.47
N ASP A 139 0.24 12.55 40.04
CA ASP A 139 0.20 11.52 41.05
C ASP A 139 0.58 12.14 42.40
N PRO A 140 -0.37 12.74 43.12
CA PRO A 140 -0.11 13.28 44.46
C PRO A 140 0.40 12.20 45.44
N GLU A 141 0.31 10.92 45.07
CA GLU A 141 0.76 9.77 45.85
C GLU A 141 2.09 9.16 45.35
N PHE A 142 2.74 9.72 44.32
CA PHE A 142 4.04 9.27 43.78
C PHE A 142 4.11 7.77 43.42
N ARG A 143 3.00 7.16 43.00
CA ARG A 143 2.90 5.74 42.61
C ARG A 143 3.48 5.43 41.23
N VAL A 144 3.53 6.39 40.31
CA VAL A 144 4.12 6.22 38.98
C VAL A 144 5.44 7.00 38.85
N PRO A 145 6.59 6.33 38.67
CA PRO A 145 7.87 7.01 38.52
C PRO A 145 7.98 7.71 37.16
N GLU A 146 8.70 8.83 37.13
CA GLU A 146 9.15 9.47 35.90
C GLU A 146 9.90 8.45 35.02
N ARG A 147 9.52 8.35 33.75
CA ARG A 147 10.11 7.42 32.80
C ARG A 147 10.64 8.18 31.60
N GLN A 148 11.89 7.91 31.22
CA GLN A 148 12.38 8.36 29.92
C GLN A 148 11.72 7.55 28.80
N VAL A 149 11.16 8.28 27.84
CA VAL A 149 10.49 7.74 26.65
C VAL A 149 11.17 8.33 25.42
N SER A 150 11.63 7.44 24.55
CA SER A 150 12.14 7.77 23.23
C SER A 150 11.05 7.53 22.19
N TYR A 151 10.77 8.51 21.33
CA TYR A 151 9.77 8.39 20.28
C TYR A 151 10.14 9.23 19.04
N TYR A 152 9.41 9.05 17.95
CA TYR A 152 9.65 9.71 16.67
C TYR A 152 8.57 10.78 16.44
N GLU A 153 8.89 12.03 16.79
CA GLU A 153 7.95 13.16 16.73
C GLU A 153 7.90 13.74 15.32
N ARG A 154 6.69 13.97 14.78
CA ARG A 154 6.50 14.78 13.57
C ARG A 154 6.12 16.21 13.93
N LYS A 155 6.55 17.18 13.11
CA LYS A 155 6.17 18.60 13.21
C LYS A 155 4.72 18.81 12.75
N ILE A 156 3.78 18.33 13.57
CA ILE A 156 2.34 18.47 13.37
C ILE A 156 1.79 19.05 14.64
N ASN A 157 1.18 20.21 14.55
CA ASN A 157 0.86 21.00 15.72
C ASN A 157 -0.65 20.98 15.88
N LEU A 158 -1.18 20.03 16.65
CA LEU A 158 -2.62 19.97 16.88
C LEU A 158 -3.01 21.09 17.85
N ILE A 159 -4.03 21.86 17.48
CA ILE A 159 -4.50 22.97 18.31
C ILE A 159 -5.88 22.72 18.89
N PRO A 160 -6.18 23.36 20.03
CA PRO A 160 -7.52 23.35 20.59
C PRO A 160 -8.56 23.81 19.57
N ALA A 161 -9.71 23.13 19.59
CA ALA A 161 -10.85 23.54 18.78
C ALA A 161 -11.32 24.96 19.18
N GLY A 162 -11.74 25.76 18.20
CA GLY A 162 -12.30 27.10 18.42
C GLY A 162 -11.28 28.24 18.36
N LEU A 163 -9.98 27.96 18.31
CA LEU A 163 -8.95 28.97 18.08
C LEU A 163 -8.77 29.22 16.56
N PRO A 164 -8.25 30.39 16.14
CA PRO A 164 -8.03 30.67 14.72
C PRO A 164 -6.90 29.80 14.16
N THR A 165 -7.17 29.12 13.05
CA THR A 165 -6.30 28.08 12.49
C THR A 165 -5.99 28.33 11.02
N GLY A 166 -4.87 27.79 10.54
CA GLY A 166 -4.61 27.70 9.12
C GLY A 166 -5.35 26.50 8.55
N GLN A 167 -6.10 26.67 7.45
CA GLN A 167 -6.66 25.53 6.74
C GLN A 167 -5.58 24.85 5.91
N LEU A 168 -4.99 23.78 6.44
CA LEU A 168 -4.06 22.93 5.68
C LEU A 168 -4.72 22.40 4.41
N ARG A 169 -4.07 22.64 3.27
CA ARG A 169 -4.39 21.99 1.99
C ARG A 169 -3.14 21.29 1.49
N HIS A 170 -3.31 20.11 0.91
CA HIS A 170 -2.19 19.37 0.34
C HIS A 170 -1.70 20.07 -0.94
N ALA A 171 -0.38 20.19 -1.15
CA ALA A 171 0.21 20.88 -2.30
C ALA A 171 -0.39 20.44 -3.66
N LEU A 172 -0.65 19.13 -3.82
CA LEU A 172 -1.23 18.56 -5.03
C LEU A 172 -2.70 18.97 -5.29
N THR A 173 -3.39 19.51 -4.29
CA THR A 173 -4.79 19.98 -4.41
C THR A 173 -4.87 21.48 -4.74
N MET A 174 -3.72 22.17 -4.80
CA MET A 174 -3.62 23.60 -5.06
C MET A 174 -3.16 23.86 -6.50
N SER A 175 -3.51 25.05 -7.02
CA SER A 175 -2.90 25.52 -8.27
C SER A 175 -1.43 25.90 -8.03
N GLY A 176 -0.58 25.78 -9.05
CA GLY A 176 0.82 26.19 -8.96
C GLY A 176 1.03 27.60 -8.40
N PRO A 177 0.26 28.62 -8.83
CA PRO A 177 0.34 29.97 -8.25
C PRO A 177 -0.07 30.05 -6.77
N ALA A 178 -1.08 29.29 -6.35
CA ALA A 178 -1.51 29.28 -4.95
C ALA A 178 -0.45 28.63 -4.05
N LEU A 179 0.18 27.54 -4.52
CA LEU A 179 1.29 26.90 -3.82
C LEU A 179 2.49 27.84 -3.71
N PHE A 180 2.87 28.49 -4.82
CA PHE A 180 3.97 29.46 -4.83
C PHE A 180 3.73 30.60 -3.84
N LEU A 181 2.52 31.18 -3.82
CA LEU A 181 2.18 32.25 -2.89
C LEU A 181 2.27 31.79 -1.42
N ALA A 182 1.77 30.59 -1.10
CA ALA A 182 1.81 30.05 0.24
C ALA A 182 3.26 29.87 0.74
N VAL A 183 4.12 29.29 -0.10
CA VAL A 183 5.55 29.09 0.22
C VAL A 183 6.29 30.43 0.32
N ALA A 184 6.04 31.37 -0.61
CA ALA A 184 6.74 32.65 -0.63
C ALA A 184 6.40 33.55 0.59
N LEU A 185 5.18 33.47 1.11
CA LEU A 185 4.74 34.27 2.26
C LEU A 185 5.09 33.64 3.61
N GLU A 186 5.34 32.34 3.65
CA GLU A 186 5.53 31.57 4.88
C GLU A 186 6.61 32.15 5.80
N PRO A 187 7.85 32.44 5.35
CA PRO A 187 8.89 32.93 6.25
C PRO A 187 8.53 34.26 6.90
N GLY A 188 7.89 35.15 6.13
CA GLY A 188 7.43 36.44 6.63
C GLY A 188 6.28 36.29 7.63
N ALA A 189 5.35 35.35 7.38
CA ALA A 189 4.27 35.04 8.30
C ALA A 189 4.79 34.50 9.63
N LEU A 190 5.69 33.51 9.60
CA LEU A 190 6.26 32.92 10.83
C LEU A 190 7.08 33.92 11.66
N ARG A 191 7.79 34.83 11.00
CA ARG A 191 8.60 35.85 11.68
C ARG A 191 7.77 36.97 12.29
N TRP A 192 6.98 37.66 11.46
CA TRP A 192 6.33 38.93 11.84
C TRP A 192 4.90 38.76 12.33
N LYS A 193 4.23 37.68 11.93
CA LYS A 193 2.84 37.39 12.29
C LYS A 193 2.68 35.95 12.78
N PRO A 194 3.50 35.50 13.76
CA PRO A 194 3.33 34.16 14.29
C PRO A 194 1.95 34.04 14.92
N CYS A 195 1.34 32.87 14.78
CA CYS A 195 0.15 32.52 15.56
C CYS A 195 0.54 31.67 16.78
N TRP A 196 1.54 30.79 16.61
CA TRP A 196 1.94 29.79 17.60
C TRP A 196 3.46 29.72 17.69
N ARG A 197 4.01 29.58 18.90
CA ARG A 197 5.44 29.28 19.14
C ARG A 197 5.62 28.40 20.37
N TYR A 198 6.77 27.73 20.45
CA TYR A 198 7.25 27.10 21.70
C TYR A 198 8.21 28.02 22.41
N GLY A 199 8.25 27.84 23.71
CA GLY A 199 9.32 28.37 24.52
C GLY A 199 9.44 27.62 25.83
N THR A 200 10.44 27.99 26.60
CA THR A 200 10.69 27.49 27.95
C THR A 200 10.50 28.62 28.94
N ILE A 201 9.73 28.39 30.01
CA ILE A 201 9.55 29.38 31.07
C ILE A 201 10.89 29.56 31.79
N THR A 202 11.40 30.79 31.83
CA THR A 202 12.68 31.13 32.50
C THR A 202 12.47 31.85 33.83
N ALA A 203 11.38 32.61 33.97
CA ALA A 203 10.95 33.20 35.23
C ALA A 203 9.43 33.17 35.34
N LYS A 204 8.91 33.21 36.58
CA LYS A 204 7.47 33.14 36.83
C LYS A 204 7.06 33.98 38.02
N ASN A 205 5.94 34.69 37.86
CA ASN A 205 5.31 35.46 38.92
C ASN A 205 3.78 35.31 38.83
N GLY A 206 3.21 34.45 39.69
CA GLY A 206 1.77 34.19 39.69
C GLY A 206 1.28 33.66 38.34
N ASP A 207 0.41 34.41 37.68
CA ASP A 207 -0.18 34.13 36.35
C ASP A 207 0.59 34.78 35.20
N SER A 208 1.82 35.25 35.42
CA SER A 208 2.72 35.79 34.39
C SER A 208 4.07 35.07 34.41
N CYS A 209 4.75 35.05 33.27
CA CYS A 209 6.05 34.42 33.11
C CYS A 209 6.93 35.06 32.05
N ASP A 210 8.24 34.91 32.22
CA ASP A 210 9.20 35.19 31.17
C ASP A 210 9.49 33.88 30.43
N VAL A 211 9.66 33.97 29.12
CA VAL A 211 9.76 32.81 28.23
C VAL A 211 10.86 33.04 27.21
N ASP A 212 11.77 32.07 27.09
CA ASP A 212 12.68 31.97 25.96
C ASP A 212 12.05 31.08 24.88
N LEU A 213 11.77 31.66 23.72
CA LEU A 213 11.22 30.98 22.56
C LEU A 213 12.25 30.06 21.93
N GLU A 214 11.76 28.96 21.37
CA GLU A 214 12.55 28.14 20.46
C GLU A 214 12.77 28.90 19.16
N ALA A 215 14.03 29.02 18.74
CA ALA A 215 14.38 29.61 17.46
C ALA A 215 13.78 28.79 16.32
N GLU A 216 13.12 29.47 15.38
CA GLU A 216 12.52 28.82 14.22
C GLU A 216 13.28 29.19 12.94
N THR A 217 13.25 28.26 12.00
CA THR A 217 13.84 28.40 10.67
C THR A 217 12.76 28.24 9.63
N ALA A 218 12.90 28.94 8.50
CA ALA A 218 12.00 28.76 7.37
C ALA A 218 12.00 27.30 6.93
N ARG A 219 10.84 26.80 6.47
CA ARG A 219 10.81 25.46 5.87
C ARG A 219 11.73 25.45 4.65
N LEU A 220 12.47 24.36 4.51
CA LEU A 220 13.37 24.12 3.39
C LEU A 220 12.60 23.46 2.25
N LEU A 221 12.64 24.05 1.05
CA LEU A 221 12.25 23.36 -0.16
C LEU A 221 13.49 22.76 -0.83
N SER A 222 13.62 21.43 -0.81
CA SER A 222 14.72 20.72 -1.48
C SER A 222 16.12 21.15 -0.98
N ASN A 223 16.95 21.73 -1.85
CA ASN A 223 18.34 22.10 -1.64
C ASN A 223 18.51 23.59 -1.30
N GLU A 224 17.46 24.21 -0.77
CA GLU A 224 17.51 25.57 -0.25
C GLU A 224 18.42 25.67 0.97
N LYS A 225 18.93 26.88 1.20
CA LYS A 225 19.68 27.18 2.42
C LYS A 225 18.71 27.52 3.54
N GLU A 226 18.99 26.98 4.72
CA GLU A 226 18.23 27.28 5.93
C GLU A 226 18.28 28.77 6.24
N MET A 227 17.11 29.35 6.53
CA MET A 227 16.96 30.75 6.87
C MET A 227 16.42 30.87 8.29
N ALA A 228 17.25 31.39 9.19
CA ALA A 228 16.81 31.75 10.53
C ALA A 228 15.74 32.85 10.46
N LEU A 229 14.61 32.63 11.13
CA LEU A 229 13.49 33.56 11.12
C LEU A 229 13.60 34.60 12.22
N ASP A 230 14.09 34.21 13.39
CA ASP A 230 14.16 35.05 14.57
C ASP A 230 15.55 35.68 14.73
N GLY A 231 15.59 36.93 15.18
CA GLY A 231 16.80 37.52 15.75
C GLY A 231 16.89 37.27 17.26
N ASP A 232 18.05 37.51 17.87
CA ASP A 232 18.28 37.27 19.30
C ASP A 232 17.24 37.98 20.20
N ALA A 233 16.87 39.21 19.85
CA ALA A 233 15.87 40.00 20.59
C ALA A 233 14.42 39.47 20.41
N ASP A 234 14.16 38.68 19.38
CA ASP A 234 12.84 38.10 19.15
C ASP A 234 12.59 36.88 20.06
N LEU A 235 13.65 36.26 20.60
CA LEU A 235 13.56 35.00 21.32
C LEU A 235 13.15 35.15 22.78
N THR A 236 13.42 36.28 23.43
CA THR A 236 13.04 36.46 24.84
C THR A 236 11.79 37.31 24.96
N LEU A 237 10.79 36.77 25.66
CA LEU A 237 9.55 37.46 26.01
C LEU A 237 9.49 37.63 27.53
N ALA A 238 9.07 38.80 27.98
CA ALA A 238 8.90 39.12 29.40
C ALA A 238 7.43 39.40 29.73
N ASP A 239 7.05 39.10 30.96
CA ASP A 239 5.71 39.36 31.52
C ASP A 239 4.56 38.81 30.64
N VAL A 240 4.74 37.60 30.11
CA VAL A 240 3.76 36.91 29.29
C VAL A 240 2.65 36.34 30.17
N PRO A 241 1.39 36.72 29.98
CA PRO A 241 0.27 36.19 30.74
C PRO A 241 0.04 34.70 30.43
N ILE A 242 -0.22 33.92 31.48
CA ILE A 242 -0.59 32.51 31.42
C ILE A 242 -2.11 32.41 31.42
N TRP A 243 -2.66 31.94 30.30
CA TRP A 243 -4.08 31.68 30.14
C TRP A 243 -4.29 30.17 30.02
N TYR A 244 -4.50 29.51 31.16
CA TYR A 244 -4.74 28.08 31.22
C TYR A 244 -5.85 27.75 32.24
N PRO A 245 -7.10 28.18 31.98
CA PRO A 245 -8.17 28.01 32.95
C PRO A 245 -8.46 26.53 33.25
N PRO A 246 -8.93 26.20 34.47
CA PRO A 246 -9.17 27.11 35.59
C PRO A 246 -7.93 27.50 36.40
N CYS A 247 -6.78 26.85 36.19
CA CYS A 247 -5.63 26.98 37.10
C CYS A 247 -4.62 28.06 36.73
N ASN A 248 -4.64 28.57 35.49
CA ASN A 248 -3.71 29.58 34.97
C ASN A 248 -2.25 29.23 35.35
N GLY A 249 -1.52 30.15 35.99
CA GLY A 249 -0.14 29.96 36.37
C GLY A 249 0.07 28.93 37.50
N ALA A 250 -0.95 28.43 38.18
CA ALA A 250 -0.77 27.58 39.36
C ALA A 250 -0.05 26.25 39.06
N VAL A 251 -0.18 25.72 37.84
CA VAL A 251 0.42 24.43 37.44
C VAL A 251 1.77 24.57 36.73
N PHE A 252 2.14 25.78 36.32
CA PHE A 252 3.38 26.03 35.58
C PHE A 252 4.56 26.29 36.52
N GLN A 253 5.75 25.89 36.09
CA GLN A 253 7.01 26.03 36.80
C GLN A 253 8.12 26.48 35.85
N ILE A 254 9.20 27.03 36.41
CA ILE A 254 10.39 27.39 35.64
C ILE A 254 10.99 26.10 35.03
N GLY A 255 11.34 26.16 33.75
CA GLY A 255 11.83 25.03 32.97
C GLY A 255 10.73 24.24 32.24
N ASP A 256 9.45 24.55 32.45
CA ASP A 256 8.38 23.93 31.67
C ASP A 256 8.42 24.42 30.20
N GLU A 257 8.37 23.47 29.26
CA GLU A 257 8.17 23.75 27.84
C GLU A 257 6.69 24.08 27.58
N VAL A 258 6.41 25.21 26.95
CA VAL A 258 5.06 25.77 26.80
C VAL A 258 4.69 26.13 25.37
N LEU A 259 3.38 26.10 25.09
CA LEU A 259 2.79 26.62 23.87
C LEU A 259 2.35 28.06 24.09
N LEU A 260 2.80 28.95 23.21
CA LEU A 260 2.41 30.34 23.17
C LEU A 260 1.47 30.59 22.00
N TRP A 261 0.41 31.35 22.29
CA TRP A 261 -0.51 31.90 21.33
C TRP A 261 -0.28 33.41 21.19
N PHE A 262 -0.17 33.88 19.96
CA PHE A 262 -0.06 35.30 19.64
C PHE A 262 -1.41 35.82 19.13
N ASP A 263 -2.16 36.43 20.03
CA ASP A 263 -3.53 36.87 19.79
C ASP A 263 -3.57 37.98 18.70
N GLY A 264 -4.32 37.74 17.63
CA GLY A 264 -4.37 38.63 16.46
C GLY A 264 -3.12 38.59 15.57
N TRP A 265 -2.33 37.51 15.63
CA TRP A 265 -1.10 37.32 14.84
C TRP A 265 -0.08 38.44 15.06
N THR A 266 0.11 38.86 16.31
CA THR A 266 1.07 39.90 16.69
C THR A 266 1.95 39.46 17.84
N ARG A 267 3.25 39.72 17.72
CA ARG A 267 4.24 39.47 18.78
C ARG A 267 3.99 40.28 20.05
N ALA A 268 3.20 41.36 19.96
CA ALA A 268 2.87 42.23 21.09
C ALA A 268 1.81 41.66 22.05
N LYS A 269 1.13 40.55 21.69
CA LYS A 269 0.10 39.93 22.52
C LYS A 269 0.32 38.42 22.72
N PRO A 270 1.46 38.00 23.29
CA PRO A 270 1.69 36.61 23.61
C PRO A 270 0.83 36.18 24.79
N LYS A 271 0.39 34.93 24.79
CA LYS A 271 -0.27 34.24 25.91
C LYS A 271 0.27 32.83 25.99
N VAL A 272 0.67 32.38 27.17
CA VAL A 272 0.95 30.95 27.38
C VAL A 272 -0.38 30.23 27.54
N ILE A 273 -0.68 29.30 26.65
CA ILE A 273 -1.97 28.59 26.61
C ILE A 273 -1.87 27.12 26.95
N GLY A 274 -0.70 26.63 27.33
CA GLY A 274 -0.55 25.22 27.66
C GLY A 274 0.89 24.77 27.63
N PHE A 275 1.06 23.46 27.81
CA PHE A 275 2.35 22.80 27.77
C PHE A 275 2.66 22.31 26.37
N ARG A 276 3.95 22.27 26.02
CA ARG A 276 4.42 21.62 24.79
C ARG A 276 4.03 20.13 24.80
N ARG A 277 4.20 19.47 25.96
CA ARG A 277 3.95 18.04 26.15
C ARG A 277 3.32 17.82 27.53
N GLU A 278 2.56 16.75 27.68
CA GLU A 278 2.01 16.29 28.97
C GLU A 278 1.40 17.42 29.82
N PRO A 279 0.30 18.05 29.36
CA PRO A 279 -0.32 19.13 30.08
C PRO A 279 -0.70 18.69 31.49
N LYS A 280 -0.26 19.47 32.48
CA LYS A 280 -0.58 19.23 33.89
C LYS A 280 -2.08 19.47 34.11
N PRO A 281 -2.81 18.54 34.76
CA PRO A 281 -4.21 18.76 35.06
C PRO A 281 -4.36 19.78 36.20
N CYS A 282 -5.41 20.58 36.14
CA CYS A 282 -5.74 21.50 37.22
C CYS A 282 -6.34 20.72 38.41
N PRO A 283 -6.10 21.14 39.67
CA PRO A 283 -6.66 20.47 40.86
C PRO A 283 -8.18 20.35 40.88
N GLN A 284 -8.88 21.24 40.17
CA GLN A 284 -10.34 21.31 40.09
C GLN A 284 -10.91 20.54 38.89
N GLY A 285 -10.07 19.78 38.18
CA GLY A 285 -10.35 19.30 36.83
C GLY A 285 -10.01 20.34 35.78
N ARG A 286 -9.69 19.88 34.57
CA ARG A 286 -9.43 20.76 33.43
C ARG A 286 -10.76 21.05 32.73
N GLN A 287 -11.00 22.32 32.40
CA GLN A 287 -12.07 22.67 31.48
C GLN A 287 -11.54 22.47 30.05
N SER A 288 -12.30 21.77 29.22
CA SER A 288 -11.94 21.65 27.80
C SER A 288 -11.97 23.03 27.18
N TRP A 289 -11.08 23.29 26.24
CA TRP A 289 -11.12 24.50 25.41
C TRP A 289 -12.43 24.63 24.61
N ARG A 290 -13.17 23.52 24.42
CA ARG A 290 -14.50 23.53 23.79
C ARG A 290 -15.60 24.08 24.72
N ASP A 291 -15.34 24.09 26.03
CA ASP A 291 -16.33 24.45 27.05
C ASP A 291 -16.15 25.88 27.58
N ILE A 292 -15.14 26.61 27.07
CA ILE A 292 -14.79 28.00 27.39
C ILE A 292 -15.18 28.90 26.22
#